data_AF-A0A957SN00-F1
#
_entry.id   AF-A0A957SN00-F1
#
_cell.length_a   1.000
_cell.length_b   1.000
_cell.length_c   1.000
_cell.angle_alpha   90.00
_cell.angle_beta   90.00
_cell.angle_gamma   90.00
#
_symmetry.space_group_name_H-M   'P 1'
#
loop_
_entity.id
_entity.type
_entity.pdbx_description
1 polymer ?
#
loop_
_entity_poly.entity_id
_entity_poly.type
_entity_poly.pdbx_seq_one_letter_code
_entity_poly.pdbx_strand_id
1 'polypeptide(L)'
;MSDPDETTQLINLLESVDIQPHLLEGGLAQFSDKAKNAAAAKIASAFAPPPPGRVLGRLLYILTPENRTQIVTALVANLRSPDASARRFSLYGLDQLAHSASVDFALQALRDDDESVALAATTILLAKAKDEPNIKSLLQGFYQTSKQQGAFETVVNLLETHGFRE
;
A
#
# COMPACT_ATOMS: atom_id res chain seq x y z
N MET A 1 -23.70 14.78 -15.69
CA MET A 1 -24.04 13.50 -15.04
C MET A 1 -22.99 12.48 -15.43
N SER A 2 -22.35 11.78 -14.48
CA SER A 2 -21.55 10.57 -14.74
C SER A 2 -22.39 9.55 -15.51
N ASP A 3 -21.76 8.65 -16.26
CA ASP A 3 -22.43 7.41 -16.63
C ASP A 3 -22.32 6.48 -15.39
N PRO A 4 -23.42 6.25 -14.65
CA PRO A 4 -23.38 5.43 -13.44
C PRO A 4 -23.01 3.98 -13.74
N ASP A 5 -23.20 3.53 -14.99
CA ASP A 5 -22.85 2.19 -15.44
C ASP A 5 -21.33 2.02 -15.51
N GLU A 6 -20.62 2.96 -16.16
CA GLU A 6 -19.17 2.92 -16.32
C GLU A 6 -18.42 2.92 -14.95
N THR A 7 -18.88 3.76 -14.02
CA THR A 7 -18.27 3.81 -12.67
C THR A 7 -18.48 2.50 -11.90
N THR A 8 -19.65 1.89 -12.05
CA THR A 8 -20.00 0.63 -11.38
C THR A 8 -19.20 -0.53 -11.97
N GLN A 9 -19.09 -0.59 -13.30
CA GLN A 9 -18.26 -1.57 -14.00
C GLN A 9 -16.79 -1.47 -13.60
N LEU A 10 -16.26 -0.25 -13.47
CA LEU A 10 -14.88 -0.03 -13.01
C LEU A 10 -14.67 -0.57 -11.60
N ILE A 11 -15.57 -0.26 -10.66
CA ILE A 11 -15.46 -0.75 -9.28
C ILE A 11 -15.53 -2.28 -9.23
N ASN A 12 -16.46 -2.90 -9.97
CA ASN A 12 -16.55 -4.36 -10.06
C ASN A 12 -15.26 -4.97 -10.62
N LEU A 13 -14.62 -4.31 -11.60
CA LEU A 13 -13.33 -4.73 -12.14
C LEU A 13 -12.22 -4.66 -11.09
N LEU A 14 -12.15 -3.56 -10.33
CA LEU A 14 -11.19 -3.38 -9.25
C LEU A 14 -11.40 -4.39 -8.11
N GLU A 15 -12.64 -4.80 -7.85
CA GLU A 15 -12.99 -5.79 -6.82
C GLU A 15 -12.76 -7.24 -7.29
N SER A 16 -12.76 -7.48 -8.60
CA SER A 16 -12.71 -8.83 -9.17
C SER A 16 -11.52 -9.66 -8.68
N VAL A 17 -11.82 -10.88 -8.26
CA VAL A 17 -10.83 -11.86 -7.78
C VAL A 17 -10.18 -12.67 -8.90
N ASP A 18 -10.85 -12.79 -10.03
CA ASP A 18 -10.49 -13.74 -11.11
C ASP A 18 -9.60 -13.12 -12.20
N ILE A 19 -9.34 -11.81 -12.12
CA ILE A 19 -8.58 -11.10 -13.16
C ILE A 19 -7.09 -11.27 -12.93
N GLN A 20 -6.42 -11.83 -13.93
CA GLN A 20 -4.96 -11.92 -13.96
C GLN A 20 -4.34 -10.52 -13.98
N PRO A 21 -3.27 -10.24 -13.21
CA PRO A 21 -2.71 -8.90 -13.08
C PRO A 21 -2.38 -8.21 -14.41
N HIS A 22 -1.86 -8.95 -15.39
CA HIS A 22 -1.51 -8.40 -16.70
C HIS A 22 -2.73 -8.03 -17.57
N LEU A 23 -3.90 -8.62 -17.31
CA LEU A 23 -5.16 -8.27 -17.99
C LEU A 23 -5.85 -7.07 -17.34
N LEU A 24 -5.52 -6.77 -16.08
CA LEU A 24 -6.12 -5.68 -15.34
C LEU A 24 -5.81 -4.32 -15.97
N GLU A 25 -4.54 -4.04 -16.28
CA GLU A 25 -4.14 -2.75 -16.86
C GLU A 25 -4.85 -2.46 -18.19
N GLY A 26 -4.87 -3.44 -19.09
CA GLY A 26 -5.59 -3.33 -20.37
C GLY A 26 -7.10 -3.16 -20.17
N GLY A 27 -7.69 -3.88 -19.20
CA GLY A 27 -9.10 -3.73 -18.83
C GLY A 27 -9.42 -2.38 -18.19
N LEU A 28 -8.47 -1.75 -17.49
CA LEU A 28 -8.66 -0.43 -16.86
C LEU A 28 -8.49 0.73 -17.84
N ALA A 29 -7.71 0.56 -18.90
CA ALA A 29 -7.44 1.59 -19.90
C ALA A 29 -8.69 2.04 -20.67
N GLN A 30 -9.73 1.20 -20.76
CA GLN A 30 -10.97 1.52 -21.45
C GLN A 30 -11.86 2.53 -20.70
N PHE A 31 -11.62 2.74 -19.41
CA PHE A 31 -12.46 3.61 -18.57
C PHE A 31 -12.03 5.08 -18.66
N SER A 32 -13.02 5.96 -18.76
CA SER A 32 -12.82 7.40 -18.78
C SER A 32 -12.26 7.93 -17.46
N ASP A 33 -11.50 9.03 -17.52
CA ASP A 33 -10.98 9.68 -16.31
C ASP A 33 -12.11 10.14 -15.38
N LYS A 34 -13.27 10.50 -15.95
CA LYS A 34 -14.47 10.81 -15.18
C LYS A 34 -14.96 9.62 -14.35
N ALA A 35 -14.97 8.42 -14.93
CA ALA A 35 -15.33 7.20 -14.20
C ALA A 35 -14.28 6.83 -13.15
N LYS A 36 -12.98 6.96 -13.47
CA LYS A 36 -11.89 6.78 -12.50
C LYS A 36 -12.00 7.73 -11.31
N ASN A 37 -12.31 9.00 -11.57
CA ASN A 37 -12.51 10.02 -10.54
C ASN A 37 -13.71 9.69 -9.65
N ALA A 38 -14.83 9.31 -10.25
CA ALA A 38 -16.03 8.91 -9.52
C ALA A 38 -15.81 7.63 -8.69
N ALA A 39 -15.10 6.64 -9.23
CA ALA A 39 -14.78 5.39 -8.54
C ALA A 39 -13.90 5.65 -7.32
N ALA A 40 -12.82 6.43 -7.47
CA ALA A 40 -11.95 6.81 -6.37
C ALA A 40 -12.72 7.56 -5.27
N ALA A 41 -13.62 8.48 -5.61
CA ALA A 41 -14.45 9.18 -4.65
C ALA A 41 -15.41 8.24 -3.89
N LYS A 42 -16.00 7.27 -4.58
CA LYS A 42 -16.88 6.27 -3.96
C LYS A 42 -16.11 5.33 -3.05
N ILE A 43 -14.92 4.89 -3.45
CA ILE A 43 -14.04 4.04 -2.62
C ILE A 43 -13.57 4.80 -1.38
N ALA A 44 -13.16 6.07 -1.53
CA ALA A 44 -12.70 6.90 -0.42
C ALA A 44 -13.77 7.23 0.62
N SER A 45 -15.05 7.21 0.23
CA SER A 45 -16.18 7.40 1.15
C SER A 45 -16.70 6.10 1.78
N ALA A 46 -16.22 4.94 1.33
CA ALA A 46 -16.55 3.66 1.91
C ALA A 46 -15.71 3.42 3.17
N PHE A 47 -16.28 3.73 4.34
CA PHE A 47 -15.62 3.48 5.63
C PHE A 47 -16.09 2.17 6.30
N ALA A 48 -17.20 1.57 5.84
CA ALA A 48 -17.76 0.36 6.42
C ALA A 48 -18.53 -0.50 5.38
N PRO A 49 -18.05 -1.72 5.05
CA PRO A 49 -16.71 -2.22 5.40
C PRO A 49 -15.62 -1.41 4.68
N PRO A 50 -14.42 -1.29 5.27
CA PRO A 50 -13.28 -0.67 4.58
C PRO A 50 -12.97 -1.44 3.28
N PRO A 51 -12.48 -0.77 2.23
CA PRO A 51 -12.13 -1.42 0.98
C PRO A 51 -11.12 -2.56 1.20
N PRO A 52 -11.31 -3.73 0.59
CA PRO A 52 -10.39 -4.84 0.74
C PRO A 52 -9.03 -4.49 0.15
N GLY A 53 -7.95 -5.11 0.66
CA GLY A 53 -6.59 -4.77 0.22
C GLY A 53 -6.35 -4.84 -1.28
N ARG A 54 -7.02 -5.77 -1.98
CA ARG A 54 -6.95 -5.85 -3.44
C ARG A 54 -7.40 -4.59 -4.17
N VAL A 55 -8.45 -3.93 -3.68
CA VAL A 55 -8.96 -2.69 -4.30
C VAL A 55 -7.94 -1.59 -4.08
N LEU A 56 -7.41 -1.47 -2.85
CA LEU A 56 -6.39 -0.49 -2.50
C LEU A 56 -5.11 -0.66 -3.32
N GLY A 57 -4.65 -1.90 -3.51
CA GLY A 57 -3.49 -2.22 -4.34
C GLY A 57 -3.67 -1.92 -5.82
N ARG A 58 -4.91 -1.67 -6.27
CA ARG A 58 -5.26 -1.34 -7.66
C ARG A 58 -5.61 0.12 -7.89
N LEU A 59 -5.76 0.92 -6.83
CA LEU A 59 -6.15 2.34 -6.94
C LEU A 59 -5.17 3.15 -7.80
N LEU A 60 -3.88 2.82 -7.78
CA LEU A 60 -2.89 3.55 -8.56
C LEU A 60 -3.01 3.34 -10.07
N TYR A 61 -3.64 2.25 -10.52
CA TYR A 61 -3.92 2.06 -11.94
C TYR A 61 -5.00 2.99 -12.48
N ILE A 62 -5.81 3.58 -11.59
CA ILE A 62 -6.85 4.55 -11.96
C ILE A 62 -6.49 5.97 -11.53
N LEU A 63 -5.24 6.21 -11.13
CA LEU A 63 -4.78 7.52 -10.69
C LEU A 63 -4.91 8.56 -11.82
N THR A 64 -5.51 9.69 -11.48
CA THR A 64 -5.58 10.90 -12.29
C THR A 64 -5.10 12.09 -11.44
N PRO A 65 -4.81 13.25 -12.05
CA PRO A 65 -4.55 14.47 -11.29
C PRO A 65 -5.69 14.85 -10.33
N GLU A 66 -6.95 14.59 -10.72
CA GLU A 66 -8.12 15.03 -9.96
C GLU A 66 -8.46 14.11 -8.79
N ASN A 67 -8.16 12.81 -8.88
CA ASN A 67 -8.57 11.83 -7.87
C ASN A 67 -7.50 11.45 -6.85
N ARG A 68 -6.29 12.01 -6.99
CA ARG A 68 -5.16 11.71 -6.11
C ARG A 68 -5.51 11.87 -4.64
N THR A 69 -6.23 12.94 -4.27
CA THR A 69 -6.61 13.20 -2.88
C THR A 69 -7.55 12.13 -2.33
N GLN A 70 -8.49 11.64 -3.13
CA GLN A 70 -9.41 10.57 -2.75
C GLN A 70 -8.66 9.25 -2.57
N ILE A 71 -7.73 8.93 -3.48
CA ILE A 71 -6.87 7.75 -3.34
C ILE A 71 -6.04 7.83 -2.05
N VAL A 72 -5.36 8.96 -1.79
CA VAL A 72 -4.61 9.16 -0.54
C VAL A 72 -5.51 8.98 0.69
N THR A 73 -6.73 9.53 0.66
CA THR A 73 -7.70 9.39 1.75
C THR A 73 -8.04 7.94 2.03
N ALA A 74 -8.32 7.15 0.98
CA ALA A 74 -8.62 5.73 1.10
C ALA A 74 -7.43 4.94 1.67
N LEU A 75 -6.22 5.20 1.19
CA LEU A 75 -5.00 4.51 1.65
C LEU A 75 -4.68 4.87 3.11
N VAL A 76 -4.70 6.15 3.49
CA VAL A 76 -4.44 6.57 4.88
C VAL A 76 -5.45 5.95 5.84
N ALA A 77 -6.73 5.92 5.49
CA ALA A 77 -7.76 5.30 6.32
C ALA A 77 -7.51 3.80 6.55
N ASN A 78 -6.91 3.12 5.57
CA ASN A 78 -6.67 1.67 5.61
C ASN A 78 -5.34 1.24 6.23
N LEU A 79 -4.47 2.18 6.64
CA LEU A 79 -3.28 1.86 7.43
C LEU A 79 -3.61 1.19 8.78
N ARG A 80 -4.85 1.31 9.25
CA ARG A 80 -5.36 0.68 10.48
C ARG A 80 -6.42 -0.39 10.22
N SER A 81 -6.53 -0.86 8.98
CA SER A 81 -7.50 -1.90 8.63
C SER A 81 -7.22 -3.20 9.40
N PRO A 82 -8.25 -3.95 9.83
CA PRO A 82 -8.05 -5.30 10.35
C PRO A 82 -7.49 -6.27 9.30
N ASP A 83 -7.65 -5.95 8.01
CA ASP A 83 -7.06 -6.71 6.90
C ASP A 83 -5.59 -6.29 6.69
N ALA A 84 -4.65 -7.21 6.97
CA ALA A 84 -3.22 -6.99 6.75
C ALA A 84 -2.88 -6.67 5.29
N SER A 85 -3.60 -7.26 4.32
CA SER A 85 -3.40 -6.92 2.90
C SER A 85 -3.76 -5.45 2.66
N ALA A 86 -4.83 -4.95 3.27
CA ALA A 86 -5.22 -3.55 3.15
C ALA A 86 -4.19 -2.61 3.75
N ARG A 87 -3.63 -2.94 4.93
CA ARG A 87 -2.53 -2.17 5.53
C ARG A 87 -1.30 -2.15 4.62
N ARG A 88 -0.88 -3.32 4.14
CA ARG A 88 0.28 -3.50 3.25
C ARG A 88 0.16 -2.69 1.96
N PHE A 89 -0.96 -2.84 1.24
CA PHE A 89 -1.16 -2.13 -0.02
C PHE A 89 -1.33 -0.63 0.17
N SER A 90 -1.93 -0.20 1.29
CA SER A 90 -2.00 1.22 1.64
C SER A 90 -0.61 1.83 1.82
N LEU A 91 0.27 1.12 2.52
CA LEU A 91 1.62 1.57 2.78
C LEU A 91 2.42 1.72 1.48
N TYR A 92 2.42 0.69 0.62
CA TYR A 92 3.06 0.80 -0.69
C TYR A 92 2.45 1.89 -1.57
N GLY A 93 1.12 2.02 -1.57
CA GLY A 93 0.45 3.04 -2.37
C GLY A 93 0.82 4.46 -1.96
N LEU A 94 0.94 4.72 -0.65
CA LEU A 94 1.37 6.01 -0.12
C LEU A 94 2.83 6.32 -0.45
N ASP A 95 3.71 5.31 -0.44
CA ASP A 95 5.10 5.48 -0.84
C ASP A 95 5.25 5.77 -2.34
N GLN A 96 4.53 5.03 -3.19
CA GLN A 96 4.51 5.27 -4.65
C GLN A 96 3.96 6.65 -5.02
N LEU A 97 2.99 7.15 -4.23
CA LEU A 97 2.49 8.51 -4.37
C LEU A 97 3.43 9.58 -3.82
N ALA A 98 4.57 9.20 -3.23
CA ALA A 98 5.48 10.09 -2.51
C ALA A 98 4.76 10.93 -1.45
N HIS A 99 3.87 10.29 -0.68
CA HIS A 99 3.20 10.96 0.44
C HIS A 99 4.24 11.42 1.48
N SER A 100 4.14 12.65 1.96
CA SER A 100 5.16 13.26 2.84
C SER A 100 5.38 12.48 4.13
N ALA A 101 4.32 11.86 4.67
CA ALA A 101 4.37 11.02 5.86
C ALA A 101 4.67 9.52 5.58
N SER A 102 5.09 9.14 4.37
CA SER A 102 5.36 7.73 4.01
C SER A 102 6.35 7.07 4.98
N VAL A 103 7.43 7.77 5.33
CA VAL A 103 8.44 7.29 6.27
C VAL A 103 7.84 7.06 7.66
N ASP A 104 7.05 8.01 8.17
CA ASP A 104 6.41 7.89 9.48
C ASP A 104 5.43 6.71 9.54
N PHE A 105 4.68 6.49 8.45
CA PHE A 105 3.79 5.33 8.34
C PHE A 105 4.57 4.02 8.31
N ALA A 106 5.69 3.96 7.58
CA ALA A 106 6.53 2.77 7.54
C ALA A 106 7.18 2.48 8.91
N LEU A 107 7.66 3.52 9.62
CA LEU A 107 8.20 3.36 10.97
C LEU A 107 7.17 2.81 11.96
N GLN A 108 5.90 3.22 11.85
CA GLN A 108 4.81 2.64 12.64
C GLN A 108 4.55 1.18 12.25
N ALA A 109 4.53 0.88 10.95
CA ALA A 109 4.24 -0.44 10.41
C ALA A 109 5.37 -1.48 10.62
N LEU A 110 6.59 -1.08 11.01
CA LEU A 110 7.60 -2.04 11.49
C LEU A 110 7.15 -2.83 12.73
N ARG A 111 6.20 -2.30 13.50
CA ARG A 111 5.65 -2.93 14.70
C ARG A 111 4.34 -3.69 14.43
N ASP A 112 3.98 -3.84 13.17
CA ASP A 112 2.78 -4.57 12.77
C ASP A 112 2.93 -6.05 13.11
N ASP A 113 1.83 -6.71 13.46
CA ASP A 113 1.80 -8.12 13.84
C ASP A 113 1.89 -9.05 12.63
N ASP A 114 1.56 -8.55 11.45
CA ASP A 114 1.65 -9.29 10.20
C ASP A 114 3.01 -9.05 9.51
N GLU A 115 3.76 -10.13 9.29
CA GLU A 115 5.08 -10.07 8.66
C GLU A 115 5.05 -9.40 7.28
N SER A 116 3.97 -9.56 6.51
CA SER A 116 3.90 -8.97 5.17
C SER A 116 3.77 -7.44 5.21
N VAL A 117 3.22 -6.88 6.30
CA VAL A 117 3.15 -5.43 6.53
C VAL A 117 4.50 -4.92 7.02
N ALA A 118 5.14 -5.61 7.96
CA ALA A 118 6.49 -5.29 8.42
C ALA A 118 7.54 -5.36 7.30
N LEU A 119 7.39 -6.32 6.37
CA LEU A 119 8.21 -6.43 5.17
C LEU A 119 8.04 -5.24 4.23
N ALA A 120 6.80 -4.77 4.03
CA ALA A 120 6.54 -3.57 3.23
C ALA A 120 7.19 -2.33 3.85
N ALA A 121 7.02 -2.15 5.16
CA ALA A 121 7.68 -1.10 5.92
C ALA A 121 9.21 -1.14 5.77
N THR A 122 9.80 -2.33 5.93
CA THR A 122 11.25 -2.53 5.82
C THR A 122 11.74 -2.18 4.41
N THR A 123 11.02 -2.59 3.38
CA THR A 123 11.36 -2.28 1.98
C THR A 123 11.41 -0.78 1.72
N ILE A 124 10.39 -0.04 2.20
CA ILE A 124 10.32 1.42 2.07
C ILE A 124 11.47 2.09 2.82
N LEU A 125 11.73 1.68 4.06
CA LEU A 125 12.77 2.26 4.90
C LEU A 125 14.18 1.96 4.38
N LEU A 126 14.41 0.78 3.78
CA LEU A 126 15.70 0.44 3.16
C LEU A 126 16.07 1.40 2.02
N ALA A 127 15.08 1.85 1.23
CA ALA A 127 15.32 2.82 0.18
C ALA A 127 15.79 4.17 0.75
N LYS A 128 15.31 4.55 1.94
CA LYS A 128 15.66 5.81 2.63
C LYS A 128 16.94 5.72 3.47
N ALA A 129 17.24 4.54 4.00
CA ALA A 129 18.40 4.28 4.85
C ALA A 129 19.76 4.57 4.18
N LYS A 130 19.79 4.69 2.84
CA LYS A 130 20.98 5.09 2.08
C LYS A 130 21.43 6.52 2.41
N ASP A 131 20.45 7.41 2.57
CA ASP A 131 20.69 8.84 2.77
C ASP A 131 20.38 9.29 4.21
N GLU A 132 19.74 8.42 5.00
CA GLU A 132 19.29 8.72 6.36
C GLU A 132 19.87 7.73 7.39
N PRO A 133 21.02 8.06 8.03
CA PRO A 133 21.68 7.18 9.00
C PRO A 133 20.80 6.78 10.20
N ASN A 134 19.87 7.66 10.60
CA ASN A 134 18.92 7.37 11.68
C ASN A 134 17.98 6.21 11.30
N ILE A 135 17.48 6.18 10.06
CA ILE A 135 16.66 5.06 9.57
C ILE A 135 17.47 3.77 9.53
N LYS A 136 18.73 3.83 9.08
CA LYS A 136 19.63 2.67 9.11
C LYS A 136 19.81 2.14 10.53
N SER A 137 20.02 3.00 11.51
CA SER A 137 20.15 2.59 12.91
C SER A 137 18.87 1.94 13.46
N LEU A 138 17.69 2.47 13.10
CA LEU A 138 16.41 1.89 13.48
C LEU A 138 16.20 0.50 12.88
N LEU A 139 16.52 0.32 11.60
CA LEU A 139 16.46 -0.98 10.93
C LEU A 139 17.45 -1.99 11.54
N GLN A 140 18.63 -1.55 11.96
CA GLN A 140 19.60 -2.39 12.67
C GLN A 140 19.07 -2.88 14.02
N GLY A 141 18.42 -2.01 14.80
CA GLY A 141 17.79 -2.42 16.06
C GLY A 141 16.61 -3.38 15.85
N PHE A 142 15.81 -3.14 14.81
CA PHE A 142 14.71 -4.01 14.42
C PHE A 142 15.21 -5.40 13.97
N TYR A 143 16.27 -5.46 13.17
CA TYR A 143 16.94 -6.69 12.77
C TYR A 143 17.35 -7.53 13.99
N GLN A 144 18.09 -6.92 14.93
CA GLN A 144 18.59 -7.61 16.12
C GLN A 144 17.44 -8.16 16.97
N THR A 145 16.40 -7.36 17.19
CA THR A 145 15.22 -7.75 17.97
C THR A 145 14.47 -8.91 17.31
N SER A 146 14.21 -8.81 16.01
CA SER A 146 13.48 -9.84 15.26
C SER A 146 14.24 -11.17 15.23
N LYS A 147 15.55 -11.11 14.99
CA LYS A 147 16.43 -12.28 14.99
C LYS A 147 16.49 -12.95 16.36
N GLN A 148 16.61 -12.18 17.45
CA GLN A 148 16.61 -12.71 18.82
C GLN A 148 15.30 -13.41 19.15
N GLN A 149 14.17 -12.88 18.68
CA GLN A 149 12.84 -13.44 18.93
C GLN A 149 12.48 -14.61 17.99
N GLY A 150 13.27 -14.85 16.94
CA GLY A 150 12.90 -15.80 15.88
C GLY A 150 11.63 -15.38 15.12
N ALA A 151 11.36 -14.08 15.06
CA ALA A 151 10.21 -13.49 14.38
C ALA A 151 10.64 -12.82 13.08
N PHE A 152 9.69 -12.65 12.15
CA PHE A 152 9.89 -11.94 10.89
C PHE A 152 11.07 -12.48 10.05
N GLU A 153 11.15 -13.80 9.89
CA GLU A 153 12.24 -14.49 9.15
C GLU A 153 12.48 -13.88 7.76
N THR A 154 11.42 -13.58 7.00
CA THR A 154 11.53 -12.98 5.67
C THR A 154 12.16 -11.59 5.74
N VAL A 155 11.82 -10.81 6.77
CA VAL A 155 12.36 -9.46 6.97
C VAL A 155 13.80 -9.52 7.41
N VAL A 156 14.15 -10.45 8.31
CA VAL A 156 15.54 -10.70 8.73
C VAL A 156 16.39 -11.04 7.51
N ASN A 157 15.95 -11.99 6.68
CA ASN A 157 16.64 -12.36 5.45
C ASN A 157 16.82 -11.17 4.50
N LEU A 158 15.78 -10.35 4.30
CA LEU A 158 15.87 -9.13 3.50
C LEU A 158 16.94 -8.16 4.04
N LEU A 159 16.98 -7.94 5.36
CA LEU A 159 17.95 -7.06 5.99
C LEU A 159 19.39 -7.60 5.84
N GLU A 160 19.59 -8.91 5.95
CA GLU A 160 20.92 -9.53 5.74
C GLU A 160 21.44 -9.35 4.31
N THR A 161 20.55 -9.44 3.31
CA THR A 161 20.93 -9.15 1.91
C THR A 161 21.34 -7.69 1.70
N HIS A 162 20.90 -6.79 2.59
CA HIS A 162 21.28 -5.37 2.59
C HIS A 162 22.43 -5.05 3.57
N GLY A 163 23.10 -6.08 4.10
CA GLY A 163 24.31 -5.94 4.89
C GLY A 163 24.09 -5.68 6.39
N PHE A 164 22.86 -5.81 6.89
CA PHE A 164 22.59 -5.77 8.33
C PHE A 164 23.04 -7.09 8.96
N ARG A 165 23.82 -7.01 10.04
CA ARG A 165 24.41 -8.16 10.74
C ARG A 165 24.56 -7.85 12.23
N GLU A 166 24.83 -8.87 13.04
CA GLU A 166 25.12 -8.74 14.48
C GLU A 166 26.35 -7.88 14.76
#